data_AF-A0A939YSZ5-F1
#
_entry.id   AF-A0A939YSZ5-F1
#
_cell.length_a   1.000
_cell.length_b   1.000
_cell.length_c   1.000
_cell.angle_alpha   90.00
_cell.angle_beta   90.00
_cell.angle_gamma   90.00
#
_symmetry.space_group_name_H-M   'P 1'
#
loop_
_entity.id
_entity.type
_entity.pdbx_description
1 polymer ?
#
loop_
_entity_poly.entity_id
_entity_poly.type
_entity_poly.pdbx_seq_one_letter_code
_entity_poly.pdbx_strand_id
1 'polypeptide(L)'
;MDKVVKTLREAIQLAGVKDGSRISFHHHLRNGDYVLNMVLDEIAGLGYKDISVNASSLFDCHLPLADHIRNGVVTELITDYMSGGIGAQISEGILEKPVQFRTHGGRPADIIKGVTPIDVAFIAAPTADTMGNLTGKIGKSACGSLGYAFADAMCAKKVVVITDNLVPHPLAMRSIDETYVDYVVSVDAIGNPAGIVSGTTKITRDPVGLVMAQTAANVIKASGLLKDGFSFQTGAGGATLAAAQFLKEIMLKEGIKGSFGC
;
A
#
# COMPACT_ATOMS: atom_id res chain seq x y z
N MET A 1 -16.48 -11.21 -21.89
CA MET A 1 -16.24 -12.49 -21.19
C MET A 1 -15.87 -12.11 -19.76
N ASP A 2 -16.47 -12.76 -18.77
CA ASP A 2 -16.17 -12.51 -17.35
C ASP A 2 -14.67 -12.74 -17.07
N LYS A 3 -14.05 -11.96 -16.17
CA LYS A 3 -12.63 -12.04 -15.83
C LYS A 3 -12.36 -12.87 -14.57
N VAL A 4 -13.40 -13.42 -13.95
CA VAL A 4 -13.30 -14.23 -12.74
C VAL A 4 -12.58 -15.56 -13.03
N VAL A 5 -11.57 -15.85 -12.22
CA VAL A 5 -10.87 -17.14 -12.17
C VAL A 5 -11.15 -17.83 -10.84
N LYS A 6 -10.98 -19.16 -10.78
CA LYS A 6 -11.46 -19.96 -9.66
C LYS A 6 -10.56 -19.87 -8.44
N THR A 7 -9.25 -19.77 -8.66
CA THR A 7 -8.25 -19.83 -7.57
C THR A 7 -7.11 -18.85 -7.78
N LEU A 8 -6.43 -18.48 -6.69
CA LEU A 8 -5.26 -17.63 -6.77
C LEU A 8 -4.14 -18.27 -7.59
N ARG A 9 -3.93 -19.58 -7.40
CA ARG A 9 -3.00 -20.39 -8.20
C ARG A 9 -3.29 -20.30 -9.70
N GLU A 10 -4.55 -20.43 -10.11
CA GLU A 10 -4.98 -20.29 -11.51
C GLU A 10 -4.70 -18.87 -12.03
N ALA A 11 -5.01 -17.84 -11.24
CA ALA A 11 -4.68 -16.44 -11.59
C ALA A 11 -3.18 -16.25 -11.84
N ILE A 12 -2.32 -16.77 -10.96
CA ILE A 12 -0.85 -16.67 -11.07
C ILE A 12 -0.35 -17.33 -12.36
N GLN A 13 -0.87 -18.51 -12.69
CA GLN A 13 -0.51 -19.23 -13.92
C GLN A 13 -0.99 -18.50 -15.18
N LEU A 14 -2.25 -18.05 -15.21
CA LEU A 14 -2.83 -17.32 -16.35
C LEU A 14 -2.19 -15.95 -16.57
N ALA A 15 -1.78 -15.26 -15.50
CA ALA A 15 -1.03 -14.01 -15.56
C ALA A 15 0.42 -14.21 -16.05
N GLY A 16 0.90 -15.45 -16.15
CA GLY A 16 2.21 -15.77 -16.71
C GLY A 16 3.38 -15.53 -15.76
N VAL A 17 3.14 -15.62 -14.44
CA VAL A 17 4.23 -15.61 -13.45
C VAL A 17 5.12 -16.84 -13.68
N LYS A 18 6.44 -16.61 -13.62
CA LYS A 18 7.50 -17.61 -13.79
C LYS A 18 8.77 -17.12 -13.11
N ASP A 19 9.82 -17.93 -13.18
CA ASP A 19 11.13 -17.54 -12.65
C ASP A 19 11.61 -16.20 -13.25
N GLY A 20 12.13 -15.34 -12.39
CA GLY A 20 12.61 -14.01 -12.79
C GLY A 20 11.52 -12.94 -12.97
N SER A 21 10.24 -13.27 -12.75
CA SER A 21 9.16 -12.28 -12.85
C SER A 21 9.28 -11.17 -11.80
N ARG A 22 8.97 -9.94 -12.19
CA ARG A 22 8.75 -8.83 -11.25
C ARG A 22 7.26 -8.66 -10.97
N ILE A 23 6.89 -8.84 -9.72
CA ILE A 23 5.50 -8.70 -9.26
C ILE A 23 5.36 -7.50 -8.32
N SER A 24 4.15 -6.95 -8.20
CA SER A 24 3.93 -5.76 -7.38
C SER A 24 2.72 -5.86 -6.47
N PHE A 25 2.79 -5.11 -5.37
CA PHE A 25 1.76 -5.05 -4.33
C PHE A 25 1.59 -3.62 -3.81
N HIS A 26 0.36 -3.26 -3.46
CA HIS A 26 0.07 -2.04 -2.70
C HIS A 26 -0.08 -2.34 -1.21
N HIS A 27 0.03 -1.33 -0.35
CA HIS A 27 0.07 -1.54 1.10
C HIS A 27 -1.11 -0.93 1.87
N HIS A 28 -2.25 -0.68 1.22
CA HIS A 28 -3.38 0.01 1.87
C HIS A 28 -4.00 -0.77 3.04
N LEU A 29 -3.81 -2.10 3.10
CA LEU A 29 -4.22 -2.95 4.22
C LEU A 29 -3.23 -2.91 5.41
N ARG A 30 -2.09 -2.25 5.25
CA ARG A 30 -1.03 -2.06 6.26
C ARG A 30 -0.62 -3.38 6.92
N ASN A 31 -0.58 -3.43 8.25
CA ASN A 31 -0.22 -4.62 9.01
C ASN A 31 -1.33 -5.68 9.05
N GLY A 32 -2.46 -5.42 8.37
CA GLY A 32 -3.53 -6.38 8.18
C GLY A 32 -3.44 -7.12 6.85
N ASP A 33 -2.47 -6.84 5.98
CA ASP A 33 -2.42 -7.47 4.65
C ASP A 33 -2.17 -8.98 4.72
N TYR A 34 -2.98 -9.74 3.97
CA TYR A 34 -2.77 -11.17 3.73
C TYR A 34 -2.33 -11.46 2.29
N VAL A 35 -2.57 -10.54 1.36
CA VAL A 35 -2.44 -10.78 -0.08
C VAL A 35 -1.01 -11.07 -0.49
N LEU A 36 -0.04 -10.32 0.03
CA LEU A 36 1.36 -10.54 -0.33
C LEU A 36 1.81 -11.95 0.06
N ASN A 37 1.50 -12.38 1.29
CA ASN A 37 1.86 -13.72 1.78
C ASN A 37 1.14 -14.82 0.97
N MET A 38 -0.17 -14.69 0.76
CA MET A 38 -0.95 -15.68 -0.01
C MET A 38 -0.38 -15.87 -1.43
N VAL A 39 0.00 -14.78 -2.10
CA VAL A 39 0.58 -14.86 -3.45
C VAL A 39 1.96 -15.52 -3.43
N LEU A 40 2.84 -15.15 -2.49
CA LEU A 40 4.17 -15.75 -2.41
C LEU A 40 4.14 -17.23 -2.00
N ASP A 41 3.21 -17.62 -1.14
CA ASP A 41 2.97 -19.03 -0.80
C ASP A 41 2.56 -19.85 -2.03
N GLU A 42 1.66 -19.33 -2.86
CA GLU A 42 1.26 -20.01 -4.10
C GLU A 42 2.38 -20.05 -5.14
N ILE A 43 3.15 -18.97 -5.29
CA ILE A 43 4.33 -18.92 -6.16
C ILE A 43 5.37 -19.96 -5.71
N ALA A 44 5.65 -20.02 -4.41
CA ALA A 44 6.57 -21.02 -3.83
C ALA A 44 6.03 -22.45 -4.04
N GLY A 45 4.73 -22.66 -3.84
CA GLY A 45 4.06 -23.95 -4.06
C GLY A 45 4.02 -24.40 -5.52
N LEU A 46 4.08 -23.47 -6.46
CA LEU A 46 4.27 -23.74 -7.90
C LEU A 46 5.74 -24.01 -8.27
N GLY A 47 6.67 -23.79 -7.33
CA GLY A 47 8.10 -24.01 -7.52
C GLY A 47 8.83 -22.86 -8.21
N TYR A 48 8.19 -21.70 -8.37
CA TYR A 48 8.82 -20.53 -9.00
C TYR A 48 9.83 -19.85 -8.08
N LYS A 49 10.91 -19.34 -8.68
CA LYS A 49 12.05 -18.72 -7.99
C LYS A 49 12.50 -17.40 -8.61
N ASP A 50 13.47 -16.75 -7.99
CA ASP A 50 14.06 -15.50 -8.50
C ASP A 50 13.03 -14.38 -8.74
N ILE A 51 12.00 -14.31 -7.89
CA ILE A 51 10.96 -13.30 -7.99
C ILE A 51 11.48 -11.97 -7.45
N SER A 52 11.21 -10.91 -8.20
CA SER A 52 11.45 -9.53 -7.77
C SER A 52 10.14 -8.95 -7.22
N VAL A 53 10.12 -8.56 -5.95
CA VAL A 53 8.93 -8.00 -5.29
C VAL A 53 9.05 -6.47 -5.25
N ASN A 54 8.17 -5.78 -5.99
CA ASN A 54 8.01 -4.33 -5.95
C ASN A 54 6.77 -3.93 -5.15
N ALA A 55 6.91 -3.93 -3.82
CA ALA A 55 5.83 -3.59 -2.89
C ALA A 55 5.90 -2.13 -2.47
N SER A 56 4.80 -1.38 -2.61
CA SER A 56 4.78 0.04 -2.18
C SER A 56 5.18 0.24 -0.71
N SER A 57 4.96 -0.72 0.19
CA SER A 57 5.57 -0.78 1.53
C SER A 57 5.47 -2.20 2.09
N LEU A 58 6.33 -2.53 3.07
CA LEU A 58 6.33 -3.81 3.79
C LEU A 58 6.09 -3.59 5.29
N PHE A 59 5.20 -4.40 5.87
CA PHE A 59 4.83 -4.40 7.29
C PHE A 59 5.20 -5.74 7.96
N ASP A 60 5.09 -5.83 9.29
CA ASP A 60 5.53 -7.00 10.04
C ASP A 60 4.62 -8.23 9.80
N CYS A 61 3.39 -8.02 9.32
CA CYS A 61 2.55 -9.12 8.80
C CYS A 61 3.22 -9.87 7.64
N HIS A 62 4.18 -9.27 6.94
CA HIS A 62 4.93 -9.91 5.86
C HIS A 62 6.17 -10.66 6.34
N LEU A 63 6.32 -10.95 7.64
CA LEU A 63 7.48 -11.72 8.15
C LEU A 63 7.73 -13.06 7.44
N PRO A 64 6.71 -13.80 6.95
CA PRO A 64 6.91 -14.98 6.10
C PRO A 64 7.78 -14.73 4.85
N LEU A 65 7.87 -13.49 4.36
CA LEU A 65 8.79 -13.10 3.28
C LEU A 65 10.23 -13.52 3.55
N ALA A 66 10.67 -13.53 4.81
CA ALA A 66 12.02 -13.95 5.18
C ALA A 66 12.32 -15.41 4.74
N ASP A 67 11.34 -16.30 4.85
CA ASP A 67 11.50 -17.70 4.44
C ASP A 67 11.47 -17.84 2.91
N HIS A 68 10.64 -17.05 2.22
CA HIS A 68 10.67 -16.99 0.76
C HIS A 68 12.02 -16.49 0.23
N ILE A 69 12.66 -15.55 0.93
CA ILE A 69 14.02 -15.09 0.60
C ILE A 69 15.03 -16.22 0.81
N ARG A 70 15.05 -16.85 2.00
CA ARG A 70 15.99 -17.95 2.31
C ARG A 70 15.89 -19.12 1.33
N ASN A 71 14.68 -19.40 0.83
CA ASN A 71 14.42 -20.49 -0.12
C ASN A 71 14.66 -20.11 -1.59
N GLY A 72 15.08 -18.87 -1.87
CA GLY A 72 15.35 -18.34 -3.21
C GLY A 72 14.10 -18.09 -4.05
N VAL A 73 12.91 -18.04 -3.41
CA VAL A 73 11.66 -17.66 -4.08
C VAL A 73 11.71 -16.18 -4.41
N VAL A 74 12.15 -15.35 -3.46
CA VAL A 74 12.32 -13.91 -3.63
C VAL A 74 13.80 -13.54 -3.58
N THR A 75 14.29 -12.84 -4.59
CA THR A 75 15.72 -12.48 -4.72
C THR A 75 15.95 -10.97 -4.88
N GLU A 76 14.90 -10.18 -5.10
CA GLU A 76 14.98 -8.72 -5.17
C GLU A 76 13.78 -8.10 -4.44
N LEU A 77 14.05 -7.06 -3.63
CA LEU A 77 13.03 -6.24 -2.98
C LEU A 77 13.18 -4.78 -3.40
N ILE A 78 12.07 -4.18 -3.83
CA ILE A 78 11.92 -2.75 -4.10
C ILE A 78 10.75 -2.26 -3.27
N THR A 79 10.96 -1.26 -2.40
CA THR A 79 9.90 -0.79 -1.51
C THR A 79 10.08 0.64 -1.01
N ASP A 80 8.99 1.31 -0.61
CA ASP A 80 9.08 2.69 -0.12
C ASP A 80 9.32 2.77 1.40
N TYR A 81 8.92 1.72 2.11
CA TYR A 81 9.02 1.61 3.56
C TYR A 81 9.10 0.14 3.95
N MET A 82 9.81 -0.13 5.03
CA MET A 82 9.92 -1.45 5.64
C MET A 82 9.84 -1.32 7.15
N SER A 83 8.94 -2.09 7.77
CA SER A 83 8.79 -2.14 9.22
C SER A 83 9.98 -2.83 9.89
N GLY A 84 10.11 -2.62 11.20
CA GLY A 84 11.28 -3.04 11.97
C GLY A 84 11.52 -4.55 11.99
N GLY A 85 10.48 -5.38 12.01
CA GLY A 85 10.62 -6.84 12.01
C GLY A 85 11.28 -7.35 10.73
N ILE A 86 10.76 -6.96 9.57
CA ILE A 86 11.37 -7.28 8.26
C ILE A 86 12.75 -6.63 8.14
N GLY A 87 12.86 -5.36 8.54
CA GLY A 87 14.11 -4.61 8.48
C GLY A 87 15.24 -5.25 9.27
N ALA A 88 14.95 -5.84 10.43
CA ALA A 88 15.92 -6.59 11.23
C ALA A 88 16.42 -7.83 10.47
N GLN A 89 15.52 -8.62 9.87
CA GLN A 89 15.88 -9.79 9.08
C GLN A 89 16.75 -9.42 7.88
N ILE A 90 16.40 -8.36 7.14
CA ILE A 90 17.23 -7.86 6.03
C ILE A 90 18.60 -7.38 6.52
N SER A 91 18.65 -6.71 7.68
CA SER A 91 19.91 -6.21 8.26
C SER A 91 20.83 -7.34 8.73
N GLU A 92 20.28 -8.52 9.04
CA GLU A 92 21.04 -9.76 9.30
C GLU A 92 21.61 -10.40 8.02
N GLY A 93 21.31 -9.85 6.84
CA GLY A 93 21.90 -10.28 5.57
C GLY A 93 21.19 -11.44 4.89
N ILE A 94 19.89 -11.67 5.16
CA ILE A 94 19.15 -12.77 4.53
C ILE A 94 19.00 -12.61 3.01
N LEU A 95 19.10 -11.39 2.48
CA LEU A 95 18.95 -11.07 1.07
C LEU A 95 20.30 -10.64 0.49
N GLU A 96 20.77 -11.34 -0.53
CA GLU A 96 22.06 -11.05 -1.18
C GLU A 96 22.05 -9.70 -1.91
N LYS A 97 20.96 -9.40 -2.65
CA LYS A 97 20.81 -8.12 -3.35
C LYS A 97 20.37 -7.04 -2.34
N PRO A 98 21.00 -5.86 -2.32
CA PRO A 98 20.55 -4.76 -1.47
C PRO A 98 19.10 -4.37 -1.78
N VAL A 99 18.31 -4.15 -0.72
CA VAL A 99 16.94 -3.64 -0.88
C VAL A 99 16.97 -2.26 -1.52
N GLN A 100 16.16 -2.08 -2.55
CA GLN A 100 16.03 -0.81 -3.26
C GLN A 100 14.91 0.02 -2.64
N PHE A 101 15.28 1.01 -1.82
CA PHE A 101 14.30 1.96 -1.31
C PHE A 101 13.92 3.03 -2.33
N ARG A 102 12.64 3.41 -2.37
CA ARG A 102 12.10 4.52 -3.16
C ARG A 102 11.23 5.42 -2.29
N THR A 103 10.95 6.63 -2.74
CA THR A 103 9.90 7.43 -2.11
C THR A 103 8.55 7.09 -2.76
N HIS A 104 7.45 7.39 -2.07
CA HIS A 104 6.11 7.26 -2.66
C HIS A 104 5.92 8.05 -3.97
N GLY A 105 6.72 9.10 -4.22
CA GLY A 105 6.77 9.78 -5.52
C GLY A 105 7.72 9.14 -6.53
N GLY A 106 8.83 8.56 -6.06
CA GLY A 106 9.83 7.89 -6.88
C GLY A 106 9.35 6.58 -7.47
N ARG A 107 8.70 5.73 -6.68
CA ARG A 107 8.18 4.42 -7.13
C ARG A 107 7.24 4.52 -8.34
N PRO A 108 6.14 5.30 -8.31
CA PRO A 108 5.28 5.42 -9.49
C PRO A 108 6.00 6.09 -10.67
N ALA A 109 6.93 7.01 -10.43
CA ALA A 109 7.74 7.60 -11.50
C ALA A 109 8.62 6.55 -12.20
N ASP A 110 9.25 5.65 -11.44
CA ASP A 110 10.07 4.55 -11.97
C ASP A 110 9.23 3.53 -12.75
N ILE A 111 8.03 3.19 -12.24
CA ILE A 111 7.08 2.31 -12.92
C ILE A 111 6.65 2.91 -14.26
N ILE A 112 6.21 4.17 -14.27
CA ILE A 112 5.71 4.87 -15.47
C ILE A 112 6.82 5.03 -16.52
N LYS A 113 8.06 5.28 -16.08
CA LYS A 113 9.23 5.40 -16.98
C LYS A 113 9.79 4.05 -17.44
N GLY A 114 9.25 2.93 -16.95
CA GLY A 114 9.76 1.60 -17.28
C GLY A 114 11.13 1.28 -16.66
N VAL A 115 11.54 1.99 -15.61
CA VAL A 115 12.78 1.71 -14.86
C VAL A 115 12.62 0.43 -14.04
N THR A 116 11.45 0.23 -13.44
CA THR A 116 11.07 -0.98 -12.71
C THR A 116 9.81 -1.60 -13.32
N PRO A 117 9.88 -2.20 -14.52
CA PRO A 117 8.71 -2.76 -15.20
C PRO A 117 8.10 -3.89 -14.37
N ILE A 118 6.77 -3.91 -14.28
CA ILE A 118 6.00 -4.90 -13.53
C ILE A 118 5.42 -5.91 -14.52
N ASP A 119 5.69 -7.20 -14.31
CA ASP A 119 5.09 -8.28 -15.09
C ASP A 119 3.66 -8.53 -14.63
N VAL A 120 3.46 -8.69 -13.31
CA VAL A 120 2.13 -8.94 -12.73
C VAL A 120 1.91 -8.08 -11.49
N ALA A 121 0.86 -7.25 -11.50
CA ALA A 121 0.39 -6.55 -10.32
C ALA A 121 -0.70 -7.36 -9.61
N PHE A 122 -0.52 -7.61 -8.31
CA PHE A 122 -1.55 -8.21 -7.45
C PHE A 122 -2.18 -7.12 -6.59
N ILE A 123 -3.44 -6.81 -6.87
CA ILE A 123 -4.16 -5.71 -6.22
C ILE A 123 -5.20 -6.27 -5.26
N ALA A 124 -4.94 -6.13 -3.97
CA ALA A 124 -5.94 -6.36 -2.93
C ALA A 124 -7.09 -5.35 -3.07
N ALA A 125 -8.32 -5.81 -3.18
CA ALA A 125 -9.51 -4.99 -3.36
C ALA A 125 -10.59 -5.36 -2.34
N PRO A 126 -10.92 -4.47 -1.40
CA PRO A 126 -12.03 -4.69 -0.46
C PRO A 126 -13.37 -4.97 -1.14
N THR A 127 -13.57 -4.52 -2.38
CA THR A 127 -14.68 -4.94 -3.24
C THR A 127 -14.24 -4.86 -4.70
N ALA A 128 -14.64 -5.84 -5.49
CA ALA A 128 -14.49 -5.83 -6.94
C ALA A 128 -15.70 -6.50 -7.60
N ASP A 129 -16.03 -6.10 -8.83
CA ASP A 129 -17.00 -6.83 -9.65
C ASP A 129 -16.32 -7.86 -10.56
N THR A 130 -17.15 -8.62 -11.28
CA THR A 130 -16.71 -9.71 -12.16
C THR A 130 -15.90 -9.25 -13.38
N MET A 131 -15.95 -7.96 -13.72
CA MET A 131 -15.20 -7.38 -14.84
C MET A 131 -13.89 -6.72 -14.39
N GLY A 132 -13.69 -6.55 -13.09
CA GLY A 132 -12.48 -5.99 -12.50
C GLY A 132 -12.60 -4.53 -12.06
N ASN A 133 -13.80 -3.93 -12.10
CA ASN A 133 -13.98 -2.65 -11.42
C ASN A 133 -13.79 -2.87 -9.92
N LEU A 134 -12.92 -2.10 -9.28
CA LEU A 134 -12.55 -2.34 -7.88
C LEU A 134 -12.54 -1.05 -7.04
N THR A 135 -12.76 -1.18 -5.74
CA THR A 135 -12.77 -0.05 -4.80
C THR A 135 -12.27 -0.43 -3.41
N GLY A 136 -11.63 0.52 -2.75
CA GLY A 136 -11.22 0.41 -1.34
C GLY A 136 -12.28 0.89 -0.34
N LYS A 137 -13.38 1.47 -0.83
CA LYS A 137 -14.34 2.23 -0.02
C LYS A 137 -15.36 1.39 0.74
N ILE A 138 -15.67 0.20 0.24
CA ILE A 138 -16.71 -0.68 0.75
C ILE A 138 -16.20 -2.12 0.83
N GLY A 139 -16.91 -2.97 1.58
CA GLY A 139 -16.49 -4.34 1.88
C GLY A 139 -15.88 -4.48 3.28
N LYS A 140 -15.70 -5.72 3.72
CA LYS A 140 -15.26 -6.03 5.09
C LYS A 140 -13.85 -5.51 5.40
N SER A 141 -12.99 -5.44 4.39
CA SER A 141 -11.60 -4.99 4.49
C SER A 141 -11.40 -3.56 3.98
N ALA A 142 -12.44 -2.72 4.02
CA ALA A 142 -12.39 -1.36 3.47
C ALA A 142 -11.20 -0.54 4.01
N CYS A 143 -10.33 -0.11 3.10
CA CYS A 143 -9.10 0.64 3.38
C CYS A 143 -9.16 2.10 2.87
N GLY A 144 -10.26 2.48 2.23
CA GLY A 144 -10.49 3.82 1.70
C GLY A 144 -9.82 4.05 0.35
N SER A 145 -8.80 4.90 0.32
CA SER A 145 -8.06 5.23 -0.90
C SER A 145 -7.28 4.02 -1.43
N LEU A 146 -7.04 4.00 -2.74
CA LEU A 146 -6.19 3.02 -3.42
C LEU A 146 -5.06 3.69 -4.22
N GLY A 147 -4.65 4.90 -3.81
CA GLY A 147 -3.70 5.74 -4.55
C GLY A 147 -2.42 5.04 -5.00
N TYR A 148 -1.81 4.22 -4.14
CA TYR A 148 -0.57 3.49 -4.48
C TYR A 148 -0.74 2.40 -5.55
N ALA A 149 -1.97 1.90 -5.77
CA ALA A 149 -2.23 0.82 -6.71
C ALA A 149 -2.44 1.30 -8.16
N PHE A 150 -2.59 2.61 -8.39
CA PHE A 150 -2.86 3.16 -9.72
C PHE A 150 -1.71 2.93 -10.69
N ALA A 151 -0.47 3.22 -10.29
CA ALA A 151 0.69 3.02 -11.18
C ALA A 151 0.86 1.53 -11.53
N ASP A 152 0.64 0.64 -10.56
CA ASP A 152 0.63 -0.80 -10.76
C ASP A 152 -0.43 -1.24 -11.78
N ALA A 153 -1.68 -0.82 -11.58
CA ALA A 153 -2.79 -1.14 -12.48
C ALA A 153 -2.58 -0.60 -13.91
N MET A 154 -2.03 0.62 -14.03
CA MET A 154 -1.88 1.29 -15.32
C MET A 154 -0.69 0.78 -16.15
N CYS A 155 0.34 0.22 -15.50
CA CYS A 155 1.62 -0.06 -16.15
C CYS A 155 2.08 -1.52 -16.07
N ALA A 156 1.48 -2.36 -15.23
CA ALA A 156 1.81 -3.78 -15.22
C ALA A 156 1.37 -4.45 -16.53
N LYS A 157 2.13 -5.46 -16.98
CA LYS A 157 1.74 -6.25 -18.17
C LYS A 157 0.46 -7.04 -17.94
N LYS A 158 0.26 -7.50 -16.70
CA LYS A 158 -0.96 -8.16 -16.22
C LYS A 158 -1.38 -7.66 -14.85
N VAL A 159 -2.68 -7.57 -14.63
CA VAL A 159 -3.26 -7.15 -13.35
C VAL A 159 -4.24 -8.21 -12.85
N VAL A 160 -3.97 -8.71 -11.65
CA VAL A 160 -4.82 -9.64 -10.92
C VAL A 160 -5.43 -8.91 -9.73
N VAL A 161 -6.75 -8.84 -9.69
CA VAL A 161 -7.50 -8.29 -8.56
C VAL A 161 -7.88 -9.42 -7.63
N ILE A 162 -7.52 -9.30 -6.36
CA ILE A 162 -7.84 -10.26 -5.31
C ILE A 162 -8.85 -9.57 -4.39
N THR A 163 -10.08 -10.09 -4.35
CA THR A 163 -11.18 -9.49 -3.59
C THR A 163 -11.73 -10.47 -2.57
N ASP A 164 -12.19 -9.94 -1.44
CA ASP A 164 -12.91 -10.71 -0.43
C ASP A 164 -14.41 -10.33 -0.35
N ASN A 165 -14.87 -9.55 -1.34
CA ASN A 165 -16.25 -9.16 -1.57
C ASN A 165 -16.50 -9.00 -3.07
N LEU A 166 -16.73 -10.10 -3.78
CA LEU A 166 -17.09 -10.10 -5.19
C LEU A 166 -18.56 -9.69 -5.36
N VAL A 167 -18.83 -8.70 -6.22
CA VAL A 167 -20.19 -8.18 -6.45
C VAL A 167 -20.61 -8.27 -7.92
N PRO A 168 -21.92 -8.21 -8.24
CA PRO A 168 -22.37 -8.12 -9.63
C PRO A 168 -21.90 -6.84 -10.31
N HIS A 169 -21.59 -6.94 -11.60
CA HIS A 169 -21.28 -5.80 -12.45
C HIS A 169 -22.54 -4.97 -12.78
N PRO A 170 -22.46 -3.62 -12.86
CA PRO A 170 -21.27 -2.80 -12.63
C PRO A 170 -21.11 -2.33 -11.17
N LEU A 171 -19.87 -2.38 -10.67
CA LEU A 171 -19.52 -1.67 -9.43
C LEU A 171 -19.48 -0.15 -9.69
N ALA A 172 -20.52 0.56 -9.25
CA ALA A 172 -20.67 1.99 -9.49
C ALA A 172 -19.55 2.85 -8.86
N MET A 173 -19.16 2.57 -7.60
CA MET A 173 -18.18 3.37 -6.84
C MET A 173 -16.72 2.91 -7.03
N ARG A 174 -16.36 2.53 -8.25
CA ARG A 174 -15.01 2.05 -8.58
C ARG A 174 -13.95 3.15 -8.41
N SER A 175 -12.79 2.75 -7.91
CA SER A 175 -11.58 3.56 -7.85
C SER A 175 -10.69 3.27 -9.07
N ILE A 176 -10.49 2.00 -9.41
CA ILE A 176 -9.75 1.55 -10.60
C ILE A 176 -10.74 0.84 -11.52
N ASP A 177 -10.65 1.17 -12.80
CA ASP A 177 -11.55 0.72 -13.86
C ASP A 177 -11.19 -0.67 -14.38
N GLU A 178 -12.20 -1.45 -14.77
CA GLU A 178 -12.03 -2.78 -15.37
C GLU A 178 -11.06 -2.82 -16.55
N THR A 179 -10.90 -1.72 -17.29
CA THR A 179 -9.98 -1.64 -18.45
C THR A 179 -8.53 -1.95 -18.10
N TYR A 180 -8.13 -1.80 -16.83
CA TYR A 180 -6.78 -2.13 -16.35
C TYR A 180 -6.63 -3.56 -15.85
N VAL A 181 -7.71 -4.32 -15.71
CA VAL A 181 -7.71 -5.61 -15.01
C VAL A 181 -7.79 -6.77 -15.98
N ASP A 182 -6.95 -7.79 -15.81
CA ASP A 182 -7.00 -9.02 -16.61
C ASP A 182 -7.79 -10.13 -15.92
N TYR A 183 -7.61 -10.30 -14.61
CA TYR A 183 -8.22 -11.38 -13.83
C TYR A 183 -8.76 -10.90 -12.48
N VAL A 184 -9.87 -11.50 -12.05
CA VAL A 184 -10.46 -11.28 -10.73
C VAL A 184 -10.50 -12.62 -9.99
N VAL A 185 -10.05 -12.65 -8.75
CA VAL A 185 -10.15 -13.85 -7.90
C VAL A 185 -10.78 -13.48 -6.57
N SER A 186 -11.79 -14.25 -6.17
CA SER A 186 -12.43 -14.13 -4.87
C SER A 186 -11.71 -15.03 -3.85
N VAL A 187 -11.43 -14.48 -2.67
CA VAL A 187 -10.83 -15.20 -1.54
C VAL A 187 -11.63 -14.96 -0.26
N ASP A 188 -11.40 -15.76 0.77
CA ASP A 188 -12.14 -15.66 2.03
C ASP A 188 -11.81 -14.38 2.80
N ALA A 189 -10.58 -13.88 2.72
CA ALA A 189 -10.17 -12.61 3.32
C ALA A 189 -8.90 -12.08 2.63
N ILE A 190 -8.85 -10.79 2.33
CA ILE A 190 -7.61 -10.12 1.86
C ILE A 190 -6.79 -9.53 3.00
N GLY A 191 -7.39 -9.38 4.18
CA GLY A 191 -6.70 -8.86 5.34
C GLY A 191 -7.52 -8.79 6.61
N ASN A 192 -6.90 -8.26 7.67
CA ASN A 192 -7.54 -7.96 8.95
C ASN A 192 -7.78 -6.45 9.09
N PRO A 193 -9.05 -6.00 9.15
CA PRO A 193 -9.39 -4.58 9.34
C PRO A 193 -8.78 -3.97 10.61
N ALA A 194 -8.58 -4.76 11.67
CA ALA A 194 -7.94 -4.29 12.90
C ALA A 194 -6.46 -3.93 12.70
N GLY A 195 -5.80 -4.49 11.67
CA GLY A 195 -4.43 -4.17 11.30
C GLY A 195 -4.28 -2.89 10.45
N ILE A 196 -5.38 -2.32 9.97
CA ILE A 196 -5.38 -1.07 9.19
C ILE A 196 -5.12 0.14 10.12
N VAL A 197 -5.64 0.12 11.35
CA VAL A 197 -5.38 1.19 12.34
C VAL A 197 -4.06 0.89 13.06
N SER A 198 -2.97 1.52 12.62
CA SER A 198 -1.65 1.37 13.23
C SER A 198 -1.51 2.21 14.49
N GLY A 199 -0.71 1.76 15.46
CA GLY A 199 -0.41 2.54 16.67
C GLY A 199 0.20 3.92 16.38
N THR A 200 0.78 4.10 15.20
CA THR A 200 1.29 5.37 14.68
C THR A 200 0.20 6.40 14.36
N THR A 201 -1.09 6.11 14.54
CA THR A 201 -2.18 7.09 14.30
C THR A 201 -2.69 7.81 15.56
N LYS A 202 -1.94 7.76 16.67
CA LYS A 202 -2.36 8.34 17.95
C LYS A 202 -1.65 9.66 18.23
N ILE A 203 -2.39 10.63 18.74
CA ILE A 203 -1.84 11.88 19.28
C ILE A 203 -0.97 11.55 20.50
N THR A 204 0.20 12.18 20.59
CA THR A 204 1.09 12.01 21.74
C THR A 204 0.46 12.55 23.04
N ARG A 205 0.66 11.84 24.15
CA ARG A 205 0.36 12.33 25.51
C ARG A 205 1.62 12.71 26.28
N ASP A 206 2.78 12.46 25.68
CA ASP A 206 4.07 12.81 26.26
C ASP A 206 4.24 14.34 26.25
N PRO A 207 4.53 14.98 27.40
CA PRO A 207 4.70 16.42 27.49
C PRO A 207 5.76 16.98 26.54
N VAL A 208 6.86 16.25 26.30
CA VAL A 208 7.91 16.69 25.37
C VAL A 208 7.38 16.72 23.94
N GLY A 209 6.70 15.64 23.51
CA GLY A 209 6.03 15.60 22.22
C GLY A 209 4.98 16.70 22.02
N LEU A 210 4.24 17.07 23.08
CA LEU A 210 3.27 18.17 23.03
C LEU A 210 3.96 19.54 22.88
N VAL A 211 5.08 19.77 23.58
CA VAL A 211 5.89 21.00 23.40
C VAL A 211 6.44 21.10 21.98
N MET A 212 6.94 19.98 21.42
CA MET A 212 7.39 19.94 20.03
C MET A 212 6.26 20.29 19.05
N ALA A 213 5.07 19.72 19.26
CA ALA A 213 3.90 19.97 18.44
C ALA A 213 3.44 21.44 18.48
N GLN A 214 3.38 22.02 19.68
CA GLN A 214 3.04 23.44 19.86
C GLN A 214 4.08 24.36 19.21
N THR A 215 5.35 24.01 19.34
CA THR A 215 6.45 24.76 18.72
C THR A 215 6.33 24.71 17.19
N ALA A 216 6.05 23.54 16.61
CA ALA A 216 5.82 23.39 15.18
C ALA A 216 4.65 24.27 14.68
N ALA A 217 3.53 24.28 15.39
CA ALA A 217 2.39 25.14 15.06
C ALA A 217 2.75 26.65 15.12
N ASN A 218 3.56 27.06 16.11
CA ASN A 218 4.03 28.44 16.21
C ASN A 218 4.98 28.82 15.07
N VAL A 219 5.84 27.91 14.62
CA VAL A 219 6.68 28.12 13.43
C VAL A 219 5.82 28.26 12.17
N ILE A 220 4.80 27.41 11.99
CA ILE A 220 3.86 27.52 10.87
C ILE A 220 3.17 28.89 10.88
N LYS A 221 2.69 29.35 12.04
CA LYS A 221 2.11 30.68 12.20
C LYS A 221 3.11 31.79 11.85
N ALA A 222 4.34 31.70 12.33
CA ALA A 222 5.38 32.69 12.10
C ALA A 222 5.92 32.70 10.66
N SER A 223 5.66 31.67 9.86
CA SER A 223 6.16 31.54 8.49
C SER A 223 5.62 32.60 7.51
N GLY A 224 4.49 33.24 7.84
CA GLY A 224 3.76 34.10 6.91
C GLY A 224 3.00 33.34 5.81
N LEU A 225 2.97 32.01 5.87
CA LEU A 225 2.22 31.13 4.94
C LEU A 225 0.86 30.70 5.49
N LEU A 226 0.63 30.81 6.80
CA LEU A 226 -0.67 30.54 7.42
C LEU A 226 -1.64 31.67 7.06
N LYS A 227 -2.35 31.51 5.94
CA LYS A 227 -3.29 32.48 5.36
C LYS A 227 -4.54 31.75 4.88
N ASP A 228 -5.63 32.48 4.66
CA ASP A 228 -6.85 31.89 4.13
C ASP A 228 -6.59 31.18 2.79
N GLY A 229 -7.09 29.96 2.66
CA GLY A 229 -6.83 29.09 1.52
C GLY A 229 -5.51 28.32 1.56
N PHE A 230 -4.71 28.38 2.63
CA PHE A 230 -3.48 27.57 2.72
C PHE A 230 -3.78 26.06 2.70
N SER A 231 -2.79 25.27 2.29
CA SER A 231 -2.82 23.81 2.35
C SER A 231 -1.67 23.30 3.20
N PHE A 232 -1.86 22.19 3.90
CA PHE A 232 -0.82 21.57 4.70
C PHE A 232 -0.99 20.06 4.80
N GLN A 233 0.09 19.37 5.16
CA GLN A 233 0.12 17.95 5.45
C GLN A 233 0.76 17.75 6.82
N THR A 234 0.16 16.91 7.64
CA THR A 234 0.68 16.50 8.94
C THR A 234 1.16 15.06 8.89
N GLY A 235 1.95 14.66 9.89
CA GLY A 235 2.34 13.27 10.03
C GLY A 235 1.20 12.46 10.65
N ALA A 236 1.26 11.15 10.46
CA ALA A 236 0.17 10.26 10.87
C ALA A 236 -0.01 10.14 12.39
N GLY A 237 0.97 10.51 13.24
CA GLY A 237 0.83 10.43 14.70
C GLY A 237 1.93 11.09 15.52
N GLY A 238 1.85 10.90 16.84
CA GLY A 238 2.77 11.49 17.80
C GLY A 238 2.67 13.01 17.83
N ALA A 239 3.82 13.68 17.88
CA ALA A 239 3.91 15.13 17.89
C ALA A 239 3.45 15.78 16.58
N THR A 240 3.63 15.11 15.43
CA THR A 240 3.28 15.70 14.13
C THR A 240 1.77 15.75 13.91
N LEU A 241 1.03 14.73 14.37
CA LEU A 241 -0.44 14.78 14.41
C LEU A 241 -0.95 15.77 15.49
N ALA A 242 -0.27 15.84 16.65
CA ALA A 242 -0.62 16.81 17.68
C ALA A 242 -0.47 18.27 17.19
N ALA A 243 0.47 18.55 16.28
CA ALA A 243 0.64 19.88 15.70
C ALA A 243 -0.63 20.35 14.97
N ALA A 244 -1.41 19.44 14.38
CA ALA A 244 -2.70 19.76 13.74
C ALA A 244 -3.70 20.35 14.74
N GLN A 245 -3.71 19.87 15.99
CA GLN A 245 -4.60 20.36 17.03
C GLN A 245 -4.26 21.81 17.42
N PHE A 246 -2.98 22.11 17.64
CA PHE A 246 -2.54 23.48 17.93
C PHE A 246 -2.77 24.43 16.75
N LEU A 247 -2.56 23.94 15.52
CA LEU A 247 -2.82 24.74 14.32
C LEU A 247 -4.31 25.08 14.18
N LYS A 248 -5.20 24.13 14.49
CA LYS A 248 -6.66 24.37 14.53
C LYS A 248 -7.02 25.51 15.48
N GLU A 249 -6.42 25.56 16.66
CA GLU A 249 -6.67 26.62 17.64
C GLU A 249 -6.24 28.00 17.12
N ILE A 250 -5.06 28.08 16.48
CA ILE A 250 -4.57 29.30 15.84
C ILE A 250 -5.51 29.75 14.71
N MET A 251 -5.88 28.81 13.82
CA MET A 251 -6.75 29.08 12.69
C MET A 251 -8.12 29.62 13.13
N LEU A 252 -8.72 29.03 14.16
CA LEU A 252 -10.00 29.50 14.71
C LEU A 252 -9.89 30.91 15.31
N LYS A 253 -8.78 31.21 15.99
CA LYS A 253 -8.54 32.53 16.60
C LYS A 253 -8.33 33.62 15.54
N GLU A 254 -7.69 33.29 14.42
CA GLU A 254 -7.35 34.24 13.36
C GLU A 254 -8.36 34.26 12.20
N GLY A 255 -9.41 33.44 12.27
CA GLY A 255 -10.43 33.37 11.22
C GLY A 255 -9.92 32.79 9.91
N ILE A 256 -8.90 31.92 9.96
CA ILE A 256 -8.26 31.33 8.78
C ILE A 256 -8.90 29.99 8.45
N LYS A 257 -9.26 29.78 7.19
CA LYS A 257 -9.76 28.50 6.69
C LYS A 257 -8.77 27.91 5.68
N GLY A 258 -8.37 26.67 5.89
CA GLY A 258 -7.55 25.94 4.92
C GLY A 258 -8.35 25.56 3.67
N SER A 259 -7.68 25.47 2.52
CA SER A 259 -8.26 24.89 1.29
C SER A 259 -8.22 23.36 1.30
N PHE A 260 -7.19 22.78 1.93
CA PHE A 260 -6.95 21.34 2.03
C PHE A 260 -6.07 21.02 3.26
N GLY A 261 -6.28 19.86 3.87
CA GLY A 261 -5.43 19.33 4.95
C GLY A 261 -5.42 17.81 4.93
N CYS A 262 -4.24 17.21 5.05
CA CYS A 262 -4.06 15.76 5.19
C CYS A 262 -3.17 15.35 6.36
#